data_AF-A0A820C4K4-F1
#
_entry.id   AF-A0A820C4K4-F1
#
_cell.length_a   1.000
_cell.length_b   1.000
_cell.length_c   1.000
_cell.angle_alpha   90.00
_cell.angle_beta   90.00
_cell.angle_gamma   90.00
#
_symmetry.space_group_name_H-M   'P 1'
#
loop_
_entity.id
_entity.type
_entity.pdbx_description
1 polymer ?
#
loop_
_entity_poly.entity_id
_entity_poly.type
_entity_poly.pdbx_seq_one_letter_code
_entity_poly.pdbx_strand_id
1 'polypeptide(L)' 'WTMTGNMSIGRYGHTASILANGKVLVAGGDDSGNDHPKSAELYNPSTDT' A
#
# COMPACT_ATOMS: atom_id res chain seq x y z
N TRP A 1 16.63 4.11 8.46
CA TRP A 1 15.69 3.81 7.37
C TRP A 1 16.11 2.51 6.71
N THR A 2 15.17 1.59 6.54
CA THR A 2 15.37 0.33 5.82
C THR A 2 14.27 0.20 4.77
N MET A 3 14.59 -0.44 3.64
CA MET A 3 13.57 -0.82 2.66
C MET A 3 12.69 -1.94 3.24
N THR A 4 11.41 -1.94 2.90
CA THR A 4 10.41 -2.95 3.28
C THR A 4 9.76 -3.53 2.01
N GLY A 5 8.70 -4.32 2.17
CA GLY A 5 7.93 -4.88 1.06
C GLY A 5 7.54 -3.87 -0.02
N ASN A 6 7.53 -4.33 -1.28
CA ASN A 6 7.11 -3.53 -2.43
C ASN A 6 5.60 -3.60 -2.62
N MET A 7 5.00 -2.49 -3.06
CA MET A 7 3.62 -2.53 -3.56
C MET A 7 3.57 -3.28 -4.89
N SER A 8 2.48 -4.01 -5.11
CA SER A 8 2.18 -4.63 -6.39
C SER A 8 1.85 -3.58 -7.46
N ILE A 9 1.23 -2.47 -7.06
CA ILE A 9 0.96 -1.32 -7.91
C ILE A 9 1.59 -0.09 -7.27
N GLY A 10 2.48 0.59 -7.99
CA GLY A 10 3.04 1.86 -7.53
C GLY A 10 1.95 2.91 -7.40
N ARG A 11 1.85 3.54 -6.23
CA ARG A 11 0.80 4.54 -5.92
C ARG A 11 1.39 5.78 -5.27
N TYR A 12 0.86 6.95 -5.59
CA TYR A 12 1.06 8.19 -4.84
C TYR A 12 -0.28 8.82 -4.46
N GLY A 13 -0.29 9.67 -3.42
CA GLY A 13 -1.53 10.27 -2.91
C GLY A 13 -2.53 9.28 -2.29
N HIS A 14 -2.12 8.03 -2.06
CA HIS A 14 -2.94 7.00 -1.45
C HIS A 14 -3.13 7.25 0.06
N THR A 15 -4.06 6.51 0.67
CA THR A 15 -4.21 6.44 2.13
C THR A 15 -3.67 5.12 2.65
N ALA A 16 -3.05 5.16 3.84
CA ALA A 16 -2.55 3.98 4.54
C ALA A 16 -3.11 3.97 5.97
N SER A 17 -3.87 2.93 6.30
CA SER A 17 -4.56 2.78 7.59
C SER A 17 -4.11 1.52 8.30
N ILE A 18 -3.73 1.64 9.57
CA ILE A 18 -3.42 0.49 10.42
C ILE A 18 -4.73 -0.20 10.84
N LEU A 19 -4.79 -1.50 10.64
CA LEU A 19 -5.90 -2.35 11.07
C LEU A 19 -5.66 -2.89 12.48
N ALA A 20 -6.71 -3.37 13.14
CA ALA A 20 -6.63 -3.93 14.50
C ALA A 20 -5.68 -5.12 14.65
N ASN A 21 -5.37 -5.82 13.55
CA ASN A 21 -4.42 -6.93 13.52
C ASN A 21 -2.97 -6.51 13.18
N GLY A 22 -2.69 -5.21 13.14
CA GLY A 22 -1.35 -4.66 12.87
C GLY A 22 -0.94 -4.60 11.40
N LYS A 23 -1.77 -5.10 10.48
CA LYS A 23 -1.56 -4.93 9.02
C LYS A 23 -1.93 -3.52 8.58
N VAL A 24 -1.38 -3.10 7.44
CA VAL A 24 -1.63 -1.79 6.84
C VAL A 24 -2.45 -1.96 5.57
N LEU A 25 -3.65 -1.39 5.56
CA LEU A 25 -4.48 -1.29 4.35
C LEU A 25 -4.08 -0.03 3.58
N VAL A 26 -3.62 -0.22 2.35
CA VAL A 26 -3.30 0.85 1.39
C VAL A 26 -4.40 0.91 0.34
N ALA A 27 -5.04 2.07 0.17
CA ALA A 27 -6.15 2.22 -0.75
C ALA A 27 -6.13 3.58 -1.48
N GLY A 28 -6.62 3.54 -2.73
CA GLY A 28 -6.70 4.70 -3.61
C GLY A 28 -5.34 5.18 -4.12
N GLY A 29 -5.28 6.48 -4.39
CA GLY A 29 -4.13 7.13 -5.03
C GLY A 29 -4.13 6.96 -6.55
N ASP A 30 -3.06 7.46 -7.15
CA ASP A 30 -2.80 7.44 -8.58
C ASP A 30 -1.51 6.64 -8.83
N ASP A 31 -1.46 5.96 -9.97
CA ASP A 31 -0.22 5.32 -10.42
C ASP A 31 0.62 6.25 -11.31
N SER A 32 1.80 5.79 -11.72
CA SER A 32 2.69 6.58 -12.60
C SER A 32 2.11 6.89 -13.98
N GLY A 33 1.07 6.16 -14.40
CA GLY A 33 0.33 6.41 -15.64
C GLY A 33 -0.78 7.46 -15.49
N ASN A 34 -1.01 7.97 -14.27
CA ASN A 34 -2.19 8.75 -13.89
C ASN A 34 -3.51 7.95 -14.00
N ASP A 35 -3.43 6.62 -13.90
CA ASP A 35 -4.59 5.78 -13.68
C ASP A 35 -4.91 5.71 -12.19
N HIS A 36 -6.19 5.47 -11.90
CA HIS A 36 -6.70 5.39 -10.53
C HIS A 36 -6.92 3.91 -10.19
N PRO A 37 -6.03 3.24 -9.45
CA PRO A 37 -6.15 1.80 -9.29
C PRO A 37 -7.36 1.48 -8.41
N LYS A 38 -8.33 0.76 -8.97
CA LYS A 38 -9.58 0.32 -8.31
C LYS A 38 -9.36 -0.90 -7.41
N SER A 39 -8.23 -0.92 -6.73
CA SER A 39 -7.79 -2.00 -5.84
C SER A 39 -7.19 -1.41 -4.58
N ALA A 40 -7.13 -2.25 -3.55
CA ALA A 40 -6.43 -1.98 -2.31
C ALA A 40 -5.41 -3.09 -2.06
N GLU A 41 -4.37 -2.78 -1.32
CA GLU A 41 -3.28 -3.70 -0.99
C GLU A 41 -3.12 -3.77 0.53
N LEU A 42 -2.72 -4.94 1.03
CA LEU A 42 -2.59 -5.20 2.45
C LEU A 42 -1.13 -5.55 2.75
N TYR A 43 -0.42 -4.64 3.42
CA TYR A 43 0.94 -4.86 3.87
C TYR A 43 0.96 -5.48 5.27
N ASN A 44 1.81 -6.46 5.46
CA ASN A 44 2.10 -7.17 6.69
C ASN A 44 3.52 -6.85 7.17
N PRO A 45 3.67 -5.98 8.18
CA PRO A 45 4.98 -5.61 8.72
C PRO A 45 5.78 -6.77 9.31
N SER A 46 5.13 -7.88 9.72
CA SER A 46 5.85 -9.03 10.29
C SER A 46 6.55 -9.90 9.26
N THR A 47 6.16 -9.79 7.99
CA THR A 47 6.71 -10.59 6.88
C THR A 47 7.28 -9.75 5.75
N ASP A 48 7.22 -8.41 5.86
CA ASP A 48 7.62 -7.48 4.81
C ASP A 48 6.95 -7.73 3.45
N THR A 49 5.64 -7.98 3.47
CA THR A 49 4.82 -8.25 2.27
C THR A 49 3.55 -7.44 2.28
#